data_AF-A0A1Q9BWB8-F1
#
_entry.id   AF-A0A1Q9BWB8-F1
#
_cell.length_a   1.000
_cell.length_b   1.000
_cell.length_c   1.000
_cell.angle_alpha   90.00
_cell.angle_beta   90.00
_cell.angle_gamma   90.00
#
_symmetry.space_group_name_H-M   'P 1'
#
loop_
_entity.id
_entity.type
_entity.pdbx_description
1 polymer ?
#
loop_
_entity_poly.entity_id
_entity_poly.type
_entity_poly.pdbx_seq_one_letter_code
_entity_poly.pdbx_strand_id
1 'polypeptide(L)'
;MYLLRKPASQQLQAILVAEFGLMAVGGAQVALVAQVAAGQTAQRGDKAFLKNGEVVEVCLHCRLSGGLLMTLCYPLEPVGRNRFKLPVQGQFRATEEIKRTCLWRLHEGLITVETEMQGESSWVGAMSAP
;
A
#
# COMPACT_ATOMS: atom_id res chain seq x y z
N MET A 1 24.03 -22.67 -16.37
CA MET A 1 24.28 -21.89 -15.14
C MET A 1 22.94 -21.75 -14.41
N TYR A 2 22.65 -22.59 -13.42
CA TYR A 2 21.35 -22.61 -12.75
C TYR A 2 21.33 -21.54 -11.66
N LEU A 3 20.51 -20.51 -11.82
CA LEU A 3 20.18 -19.56 -10.76
C LEU A 3 19.41 -20.32 -9.68
N LEU A 4 20.11 -20.82 -8.66
CA LEU A 4 19.53 -21.33 -7.43
C LEU A 4 18.73 -20.18 -6.79
N ARG A 5 17.42 -20.15 -7.07
CA ARG A 5 16.50 -19.22 -6.42
C ARG A 5 16.62 -19.48 -4.92
N LYS A 6 17.07 -18.47 -4.18
CA LYS A 6 17.04 -18.51 -2.72
C LYS A 6 15.63 -18.91 -2.27
N PRO A 7 15.47 -19.73 -1.22
CA PRO A 7 14.16 -20.08 -0.68
C PRO A 7 13.32 -18.81 -0.48
N ALA A 8 12.02 -18.85 -0.79
CA ALA A 8 11.14 -17.69 -0.69
C ALA A 8 11.19 -17.02 0.70
N SER A 9 11.43 -17.81 1.76
CA SER A 9 11.65 -17.33 3.13
C SER A 9 12.93 -16.50 3.29
N GLN A 10 14.03 -16.87 2.65
CA GLN A 10 15.29 -16.11 2.69
C GLN A 10 15.21 -14.81 1.86
N GLN A 11 14.50 -14.83 0.74
CA GLN A 11 14.25 -13.61 -0.06
C GLN A 11 13.37 -12.64 0.72
N LEU A 12 12.31 -13.15 1.34
CA LEU A 12 11.44 -12.37 2.21
C LEU A 12 12.23 -11.79 3.39
N GLN A 13 13.01 -12.61 4.10
CA GLN A 13 13.86 -12.14 5.20
C GLN A 13 14.84 -11.06 4.74
N ALA A 14 15.45 -11.19 3.56
CA ALA A 14 16.34 -10.16 3.02
C ALA A 14 15.61 -8.84 2.74
N ILE A 15 14.40 -8.88 2.20
CA ILE A 15 13.55 -7.69 1.99
C ILE A 15 13.21 -7.06 3.35
N LEU A 16 12.75 -7.86 4.30
CA LEU A 16 12.43 -7.38 5.65
C LEU A 16 13.64 -6.76 6.33
N VAL A 17 14.82 -7.37 6.22
CA VAL A 17 16.05 -6.85 6.81
C VAL A 17 16.50 -5.55 6.11
N ALA A 18 16.32 -5.44 4.80
CA ALA A 18 16.63 -4.23 4.05
C ALA A 18 15.71 -3.06 4.44
N GLU A 19 14.42 -3.33 4.67
CA GLU A 19 13.42 -2.29 4.96
C GLU A 19 13.34 -1.93 6.46
N PHE A 20 13.51 -2.91 7.35
CA PHE A 20 13.29 -2.75 8.80
C PHE A 20 14.56 -2.88 9.64
N GLY A 21 15.66 -3.33 9.04
CA GLY A 21 16.92 -3.58 9.76
C GLY A 21 16.95 -4.95 10.45
N LEU A 22 18.16 -5.48 10.64
CA LEU A 22 18.39 -6.87 11.08
C LEU A 22 17.82 -7.17 12.50
N MET A 23 17.85 -6.17 13.39
CA MET A 23 17.39 -6.30 14.78
C MET A 23 15.86 -6.27 14.90
N ALA A 24 15.15 -5.63 13.96
CA ALA A 24 13.69 -5.53 13.98
C ALA A 24 13.01 -6.83 13.51
N VAL A 25 13.72 -7.63 12.70
CA VAL A 25 13.18 -8.82 12.00
C VAL A 25 13.38 -10.11 12.81
N GLY A 26 14.23 -10.11 13.83
CA GLY A 26 14.42 -11.26 14.72
C GLY A 26 13.12 -11.64 15.44
N GLY A 27 12.39 -12.62 14.90
CA GLY A 27 11.08 -13.05 15.42
C GLY A 27 9.88 -12.29 14.84
N ALA A 28 10.04 -11.56 13.73
CA ALA A 28 8.92 -10.89 13.07
C ALA A 28 7.88 -11.90 12.56
N GLN A 29 6.61 -11.62 12.83
CA GLN A 29 5.48 -12.40 12.32
C GLN A 29 4.94 -11.74 11.06
N VAL A 30 4.63 -12.56 10.07
CA VAL A 30 4.17 -12.08 8.76
C VAL A 30 2.74 -12.51 8.53
N ALA A 31 1.91 -11.61 8.01
CA ALA A 31 0.52 -11.87 7.66
C ALA A 31 0.14 -11.25 6.30
N LEU A 32 -0.82 -11.89 5.63
CA LEU A 32 -1.44 -11.38 4.40
C LEU A 32 -2.64 -10.47 4.67
N VAL A 33 -3.13 -10.47 5.91
CA VAL A 33 -4.27 -9.67 6.37
C VAL A 33 -3.92 -9.10 7.73
N ALA A 34 -4.18 -7.82 7.95
CA ALA A 34 -4.03 -7.20 9.25
C ALA A 34 -5.12 -6.15 9.51
N GLN A 35 -5.45 -5.97 10.78
CA GLN A 35 -6.25 -4.84 11.21
C GLN A 35 -5.36 -3.58 11.24
N VAL A 36 -5.71 -2.57 10.45
CA VAL A 36 -4.93 -1.31 10.33
C VAL A 36 -5.57 -0.15 11.10
N ALA A 37 -6.87 -0.23 11.37
CA ALA A 37 -7.60 0.66 12.28
C ALA A 37 -8.80 -0.07 12.91
N ALA A 38 -9.49 0.57 13.86
CA ALA A 38 -10.69 0.00 14.47
C ALA A 38 -11.75 -0.30 13.39
N GLY A 39 -12.14 -1.57 13.26
CA GLY A 39 -13.11 -2.02 12.24
C GLY A 39 -12.59 -2.04 10.80
N GLN A 40 -11.31 -1.72 10.55
CA GLN A 40 -10.73 -1.74 9.21
C GLN A 40 -9.61 -2.76 9.10
N THR A 41 -9.73 -3.62 8.09
CA THR A 41 -8.69 -4.57 7.72
C THR A 41 -8.10 -4.18 6.37
N ALA A 42 -6.83 -4.46 6.21
CA ALA A 42 -6.14 -4.41 4.93
C ALA A 42 -5.64 -5.81 4.60
N GLN A 43 -5.76 -6.18 3.34
CA GLN A 43 -5.30 -7.45 2.79
C GLN A 43 -4.29 -7.21 1.68
N ARG A 44 -3.45 -8.21 1.41
CA ARG A 44 -2.55 -8.19 0.26
C ARG A 44 -3.33 -7.95 -1.03
N GLY A 45 -2.85 -7.00 -1.83
CA GLY A 45 -3.46 -6.56 -3.09
C GLY A 45 -4.38 -5.35 -2.94
N ASP A 46 -4.84 -5.05 -1.73
CA ASP A 46 -5.67 -3.86 -1.48
C ASP A 46 -4.93 -2.59 -1.86
N LYS A 47 -5.71 -1.63 -2.36
CA LYS A 47 -5.25 -0.25 -2.49
C LYS A 47 -5.59 0.51 -1.23
N ALA A 48 -4.65 1.27 -0.73
CA ALA A 48 -4.82 2.01 0.50
C ALA A 48 -4.29 3.43 0.38
N PHE A 49 -4.97 4.37 1.06
CA PHE A 49 -4.44 5.70 1.30
C PHE A 49 -3.54 5.65 2.52
N LEU A 50 -2.35 6.21 2.40
CA LEU A 50 -1.52 6.56 3.54
C LEU A 50 -2.00 7.87 4.18
N LYS A 51 -1.58 8.15 5.41
CA LYS A 51 -1.92 9.39 6.12
C LYS A 51 -1.45 10.64 5.36
N ASN A 52 -0.32 10.54 4.65
CA ASN A 52 0.23 11.62 3.82
C ASN A 52 -0.50 11.81 2.47
N GLY A 53 -1.52 10.99 2.16
CA GLY A 53 -2.31 11.08 0.93
C GLY A 53 -1.81 10.24 -0.25
N GLU A 54 -0.67 9.56 -0.13
CA GLU A 54 -0.18 8.63 -1.15
C GLU A 54 -1.11 7.42 -1.27
N VAL A 55 -1.17 6.85 -2.48
CA VAL A 55 -1.87 5.59 -2.75
C VAL A 55 -0.85 4.48 -2.91
N VAL A 56 -1.09 3.37 -2.22
CA VAL A 56 -0.19 2.23 -2.22
C VAL A 56 -0.95 0.92 -2.47
N GLU A 57 -0.25 -0.10 -2.96
CA GLU A 57 -0.71 -1.48 -2.96
C GLU A 57 -0.12 -2.23 -1.78
N VAL A 58 -0.98 -2.79 -0.94
CA VAL A 58 -0.58 -3.59 0.22
C VAL A 58 0.05 -4.89 -0.26
N CYS A 59 1.28 -5.16 0.18
CA CYS A 59 1.99 -6.39 -0.17
C CYS A 59 1.96 -7.39 0.98
N LEU A 60 2.32 -6.92 2.18
CA LEU A 60 2.58 -7.79 3.32
C LEU A 60 2.51 -7.01 4.63
N HIS A 61 1.96 -7.61 5.67
CA HIS A 61 2.01 -7.06 7.03
C HIS A 61 3.04 -7.80 7.86
N CYS A 62 3.81 -7.05 8.64
CA CYS A 62 4.86 -7.54 9.50
C CYS A 62 4.65 -7.01 10.92
N ARG A 63 4.47 -7.89 11.89
CA ARG A 63 4.55 -7.54 13.30
C ARG A 63 5.98 -7.78 13.76
N LEU A 64 6.70 -6.71 14.04
CA LEU A 64 8.10 -6.73 14.48
C LEU A 64 8.21 -7.22 15.94
N SER A 65 9.43 -7.52 16.38
CA SER A 65 9.72 -8.04 17.73
C SER A 65 9.20 -7.16 18.87
N GLY A 66 9.03 -5.85 18.65
CA GLY A 66 8.41 -4.91 19.59
C GLY A 66 6.88 -4.83 19.55
N GLY A 67 6.20 -5.71 18.80
CA GLY A 67 4.74 -5.70 18.62
C GLY A 67 4.23 -4.67 17.61
N LEU A 68 5.12 -3.83 17.07
CA LEU A 68 4.81 -2.83 16.06
C LEU A 68 4.35 -3.48 14.76
N LEU A 69 3.17 -3.07 14.27
CA LEU A 69 2.65 -3.50 12.98
C LEU A 69 3.12 -2.56 11.89
N MET A 70 3.95 -3.06 10.99
CA MET A 70 4.36 -2.38 9.78
C MET A 70 3.81 -3.09 8.55
N THR A 71 3.55 -2.33 7.49
CA THR A 71 3.08 -2.87 6.22
C THR A 71 4.07 -2.53 5.13
N LEU A 72 4.49 -3.54 4.36
CA LEU A 72 5.19 -3.35 3.10
C LEU A 72 4.17 -3.09 2.01
N CYS A 73 4.44 -2.07 1.21
CA CYS A 73 3.54 -1.65 0.15
C CYS A 73 4.31 -1.18 -1.08
N TYR A 74 3.68 -1.25 -2.26
CA TYR A 74 4.18 -0.60 -3.46
C TYR A 74 3.56 0.79 -3.56
N PRO A 75 4.34 1.87 -3.62
CA PRO A 75 3.80 3.19 -3.92
C PRO A 75 3.32 3.21 -5.37
N LEU A 76 2.11 3.71 -5.60
CA LEU A 76 1.58 3.86 -6.96
C LEU A 76 1.97 5.22 -7.52
N GLU A 77 2.31 5.24 -8.81
CA GLU A 77 2.65 6.47 -9.54
C GLU A 77 1.37 7.19 -9.98
N PRO A 78 1.14 8.45 -9.58
CA PRO A 78 -0.02 9.21 -10.02
C PRO A 78 0.12 9.57 -11.50
N VAL A 79 -0.90 9.27 -12.30
CA VAL A 79 -0.94 9.60 -13.74
C VAL A 79 -2.13 10.48 -14.13
N GLY A 80 -2.93 10.86 -13.15
CA GLY A 80 -4.06 11.76 -13.32
C GLY A 80 -4.92 11.79 -12.05
N ARG A 81 -6.05 12.47 -12.13
CA ARG A 81 -6.99 12.52 -11.01
C ARG A 81 -7.50 11.11 -10.70
N ASN A 82 -7.21 10.62 -9.49
CA ASN A 82 -7.57 9.30 -9.01
C ASN A 82 -7.07 8.13 -9.88
N ARG A 83 -6.09 8.35 -10.75
CA ARG A 83 -5.56 7.34 -11.67
C ARG A 83 -4.09 7.11 -11.38
N PHE A 84 -3.71 5.84 -11.33
CA PHE A 84 -2.45 5.41 -10.81
C PHE A 84 -1.88 4.25 -11.63
N LYS A 85 -0.55 4.16 -11.67
CA LYS A 85 0.17 3.01 -12.24
C LYS A 85 0.96 2.31 -11.15
N LEU A 86 1.14 0.99 -11.31
CA LEU A 86 2.15 0.29 -10.54
C LEU A 86 3.54 0.67 -11.06
N PRO A 87 4.52 0.89 -10.18
CA PRO A 87 5.87 1.24 -10.58
C PRO A 87 6.50 0.09 -11.37
N VAL A 88 7.21 0.44 -12.45
CA VAL A 88 7.88 -0.53 -13.35
C VAL A 88 9.03 -1.26 -12.63
N GLN A 89 9.58 -0.64 -11.58
CA GLN A 89 10.57 -1.23 -10.69
C GLN A 89 10.03 -1.20 -9.26
N GLY A 90 9.66 -2.38 -8.76
CA GLY A 90 9.01 -2.54 -7.46
C GLY A 90 9.95 -2.30 -6.28
N GLN A 91 10.19 -1.03 -5.93
CA GLN A 91 10.67 -0.68 -4.60
C GLN A 91 9.50 -0.78 -3.63
N PHE A 92 9.68 -1.66 -2.64
CA PHE A 92 8.78 -1.69 -1.50
C PHE A 92 9.02 -0.45 -0.65
N ARG A 93 7.98 -0.03 0.06
CA ARG A 93 8.06 0.94 1.13
C ARG A 93 7.41 0.34 2.37
N ALA A 94 8.14 0.40 3.48
CA ALA A 94 7.61 0.15 4.80
C ALA A 94 6.77 1.34 5.31
N THR A 95 5.60 1.07 5.89
CA THR A 95 4.76 2.10 6.50
C THR A 95 3.91 1.57 7.66
N GLU A 96 3.72 2.41 8.67
CA GLU A 96 2.77 2.21 9.78
C GLU A 96 1.47 3.00 9.56
N GLU A 97 1.38 3.76 8.47
CA GLU A 97 0.45 4.87 8.33
C GLU A 97 -0.70 4.60 7.35
N ILE A 98 -1.20 3.37 7.29
CA ILE A 98 -2.39 3.07 6.50
C ILE A 98 -3.59 3.80 7.12
N LYS A 99 -4.14 4.78 6.40
CA LYS A 99 -5.32 5.56 6.82
C LYS A 99 -6.60 4.78 6.59
N ARG A 100 -6.74 4.19 5.40
CA ARG A 100 -7.89 3.36 4.99
C ARG A 100 -7.59 2.58 3.71
N THR A 101 -8.27 1.45 3.53
CA THR A 101 -8.37 0.78 2.22
C THR A 101 -9.31 1.55 1.29
N CYS A 102 -9.18 1.30 -0.02
CA CYS A 102 -9.90 2.01 -1.06
C CYS A 102 -10.62 1.03 -1.98
N LEU A 103 -11.75 1.45 -2.51
CA LEU A 103 -12.35 0.82 -3.67
C LEU A 103 -11.57 1.24 -4.92
N TRP A 104 -11.37 0.31 -5.85
CA TRP A 104 -10.58 0.58 -7.05
C TRP A 104 -11.01 -0.31 -8.21
N ARG A 105 -10.69 0.14 -9.43
CA ARG A 105 -10.88 -0.62 -10.67
C ARG A 105 -9.60 -0.60 -11.50
N LEU A 106 -9.36 -1.68 -12.23
CA LEU A 106 -8.30 -1.75 -13.23
C LEU A 106 -8.90 -1.56 -14.62
N HIS A 107 -8.41 -0.58 -15.37
CA HIS A 107 -8.80 -0.34 -16.76
C HIS A 107 -7.55 -0.01 -17.57
N GLU A 108 -7.27 -0.79 -18.62
CA GLU A 108 -6.12 -0.56 -19.53
C GLU A 108 -4.77 -0.42 -18.80
N GLY A 109 -4.56 -1.21 -17.74
CA GLY A 109 -3.33 -1.15 -16.94
C GLY A 109 -3.25 0.04 -15.98
N LEU A 110 -4.31 0.83 -15.84
CA LEU A 110 -4.43 1.91 -14.87
C LEU A 110 -5.35 1.53 -13.72
N ILE A 111 -4.88 1.80 -12.51
CA ILE A 111 -5.66 1.67 -11.29
C ILE A 111 -6.41 2.99 -11.08
N THR A 112 -7.73 2.94 -11.10
CA THR A 112 -8.59 4.07 -10.74
C THR A 112 -9.12 3.86 -9.34
N VAL A 113 -8.81 4.76 -8.42
CA VAL A 113 -9.32 4.71 -7.05
C VAL A 113 -10.67 5.42 -7.00
N GLU A 114 -11.68 4.71 -6.51
CA GLU A 114 -12.96 5.31 -6.16
C GLU A 114 -12.78 6.01 -4.81
N THR A 115 -12.47 7.29 -4.87
CA THR A 115 -12.69 8.14 -3.71
C THR A 115 -14.19 8.23 -3.52
N GLU A 116 -14.74 7.56 -2.48
CA GLU A 116 -15.99 8.05 -1.91
C GLU A 116 -15.80 9.55 -1.70
N MET A 117 -16.60 10.35 -2.42
CA MET A 117 -16.81 11.74 -2.04
C MET A 117 -17.39 11.69 -0.63
N GLN A 118 -16.53 11.75 0.40
CA GLN A 118 -16.95 12.32 1.66
C GLN A 118 -17.38 13.74 1.31
N GLY A 119 -18.69 13.97 1.38
CA GLY A 119 -19.36 15.10 0.77
C GLY A 119 -18.70 16.43 1.09
N GLU A 120 -18.04 17.00 0.10
CA GLU A 120 -18.06 18.44 -0.12
C GLU A 120 -18.72 18.65 -1.48
N SER A 121 -20.04 18.82 -1.42
CA SER A 121 -20.83 19.40 -2.49
C SER A 121 -20.34 20.83 -2.74
N SER A 122 -19.23 20.99 -3.45
CA SER A 122 -18.92 22.23 -4.15
C SER A 122 -19.44 22.07 -5.57
N TRP A 123 -20.75 22.27 -5.73
CA TRP A 123 -21.27 22.75 -7.00
C TRP A 123 -20.67 24.16 -7.18
N VAL A 124 -19.48 24.22 -7.78
CA VAL A 124 -19.03 25.43 -8.44
C VAL A 124 -19.98 25.58 -9.63
N GLY A 125 -21.05 26.33 -9.40
CA GLY A 125 -21.95 26.82 -10.44
C GLY A 125 -21.16 27.76 -11.34
N ALA A 126 -20.41 27.20 -12.27
CA ALA A 126 -20.00 27.88 -13.48
C ALA A 126 -21.21 27.91 -14.40
N MET A 127 -22.06 28.95 -14.27
CA MET A 127 -22.83 29.43 -15.41
C MET A 127 -22.88 30.95 -15.41
N SER A 128 -22.27 31.46 -16.46
CA SER A 128 -22.09 32.81 -16.92
C SER A 128 -23.37 33.65 -16.94
N ALA A 129 -23.19 34.94 -16.73
CA ALA A 129 -24.15 36.01 -16.99
C ALA A 129 -24.61 36.03 -18.46
N PRO A 130 -25.78 36.61 -18.75
CA PRO A 130 -25.96 37.57 -19.83
C PRO A 130 -25.64 39.01 -19.38
#